data_AF-A0AAW8E172-F1
#
_entry.id   AF-A0AAW8E172-F1
#
_cell.length_a   1.000
_cell.length_b   1.000
_cell.length_c   1.000
_cell.angle_alpha   90.00
_cell.angle_beta   90.00
_cell.angle_gamma   90.00
#
_symmetry.space_group_name_H-M   'P 1'
#
loop_
_entity.id
_entity.type
_entity.pdbx_description
1 polymer ?
#
loop_
_entity_poly.entity_id
_entity_poly.type
_entity_poly.pdbx_seq_one_letter_code
_entity_poly.pdbx_strand_id
1 'polypeptide(L)'
;MENTILHSFSDLDGQVVVSWNGCEMALSESGAWVLDDAGIESFRSGEVQWSHPAVPHLQMTEVVLSLADGRNFSLLSQHEDGTGVHGLYLISGPHESSQLTASAAGIYRARELVELPKGAMQVMELLRDGANNVIELLLRVDSSVIRLLSGEVYAREGNRFEIVEVDESILIQVDGKRPCAPGGP
;
A
#
# COMPACT_ATOMS: atom_id res chain seq x y z
N MET A 1 26.21 -3.26 -4.11
CA MET A 1 25.12 -3.26 -3.12
C MET A 1 24.99 -1.84 -2.66
N GLU A 2 24.13 -1.08 -3.32
CA GLU A 2 23.77 0.23 -2.81
C GLU A 2 22.88 -0.01 -1.57
N ASN A 3 23.20 0.66 -0.48
CA ASN A 3 22.61 0.35 0.82
C ASN A 3 21.20 0.95 0.89
N THR A 4 20.19 0.09 1.01
CA THR A 4 18.87 0.50 1.49
C THR A 4 19.02 0.99 2.93
N ILE A 5 18.50 2.17 3.22
CA ILE A 5 18.54 2.80 4.54
C ILE A 5 17.17 2.69 5.17
N LEU A 6 17.08 2.08 6.35
CA LEU A 6 15.86 2.07 7.16
C LEU A 6 15.75 3.37 7.97
N HIS A 7 14.59 4.01 7.90
CA HIS A 7 14.29 5.28 8.53
C HIS A 7 13.33 5.13 9.71
N SER A 8 13.40 6.09 10.63
CA SER A 8 12.33 6.30 11.58
C SER A 8 11.18 7.02 10.88
N PHE A 9 9.93 6.69 11.22
CA PHE A 9 8.79 7.46 10.70
C PHE A 9 8.84 8.93 11.10
N SER A 10 9.45 9.27 12.23
CA SER A 10 9.68 10.67 12.62
C SER A 10 10.54 11.45 11.62
N ASP A 11 11.27 10.78 10.72
CA ASP A 11 12.04 11.45 9.67
C ASP A 11 11.11 12.14 8.64
N LEU A 12 9.81 11.81 8.64
CA LEU A 12 8.78 12.47 7.82
C LEU A 12 8.34 13.82 8.41
N ASP A 13 8.59 14.10 9.70
CA ASP A 13 8.13 15.34 10.33
C ASP A 13 8.74 16.58 9.66
N GLY A 14 7.87 17.51 9.26
CA GLY A 14 8.27 18.75 8.60
C GLY A 14 8.71 18.59 7.14
N GLN A 15 8.74 17.37 6.61
CA GLN A 15 8.98 17.14 5.19
C GLN A 15 7.74 17.53 4.37
N VAL A 16 7.96 17.94 3.11
CA VAL A 16 6.88 18.29 2.19
C VAL A 16 6.78 17.22 1.12
N VAL A 17 5.67 16.48 1.08
CA VAL A 17 5.39 15.50 0.04
C VAL A 17 4.72 16.16 -1.17
N VAL A 18 5.21 15.87 -2.37
CA VAL A 18 4.76 16.48 -3.62
C VAL A 18 4.07 15.49 -4.56
N SER A 19 4.32 14.19 -4.40
CA SER A 19 3.57 13.14 -5.08
C SER A 19 3.66 11.82 -4.33
N TRP A 20 2.69 10.97 -4.64
CA TRP A 20 2.53 9.63 -4.11
C TRP A 20 2.39 8.68 -5.29
N ASN A 21 3.18 7.62 -5.33
CA ASN A 21 3.02 6.53 -6.28
C ASN A 21 2.80 5.25 -5.50
N GLY A 22 1.94 4.36 -5.97
CA GLY A 22 1.64 3.11 -5.28
C GLY A 22 1.57 1.94 -6.24
N CYS A 23 1.95 0.76 -5.74
CA CYS A 23 1.61 -0.51 -6.35
C CYS A 23 0.33 -1.01 -5.70
N GLU A 24 -0.79 -0.80 -6.37
CA GLU A 24 -2.10 -1.21 -5.88
C GLU A 24 -2.33 -2.69 -6.13
N MET A 25 -2.86 -3.38 -5.12
CA MET A 25 -3.30 -4.76 -5.20
C MET A 25 -4.83 -4.81 -5.26
N ALA A 26 -5.37 -5.66 -6.11
CA ALA A 26 -6.81 -5.85 -6.23
C ALA A 26 -7.38 -6.55 -4.99
N LEU A 27 -8.63 -6.22 -4.66
CA LEU A 27 -9.37 -6.84 -3.55
C LEU A 27 -9.77 -8.28 -3.85
N SER A 28 -9.99 -8.59 -5.13
CA SER A 28 -10.24 -9.94 -5.61
C SER A 28 -10.00 -10.06 -7.11
N GLU A 29 -9.74 -11.28 -7.55
CA GLU A 29 -9.80 -11.66 -8.95
C GLU A 29 -10.77 -12.83 -9.09
N SER A 30 -11.78 -12.66 -9.94
CA SER A 30 -12.61 -13.79 -10.37
C SER A 30 -11.82 -14.65 -11.35
N GLY A 31 -12.20 -15.90 -11.53
CA GLY A 31 -11.55 -16.77 -12.51
C GLY A 31 -11.99 -18.20 -12.37
N ALA A 32 -11.40 -19.06 -13.18
CA ALA A 32 -11.66 -20.49 -13.14
C ALA A 32 -10.40 -21.27 -13.43
N TRP A 33 -10.23 -22.38 -12.73
CA TRP A 33 -9.27 -23.41 -13.15
C TRP A 33 -9.80 -24.04 -14.43
N VAL A 34 -9.02 -23.94 -15.50
CA VAL A 34 -9.33 -24.51 -16.80
C VAL A 34 -8.28 -25.57 -17.13
N LEU A 35 -8.75 -26.70 -17.64
CA LEU A 35 -7.90 -27.75 -18.19
C LEU A 35 -7.67 -27.44 -19.67
N ASP A 36 -6.42 -27.35 -20.10
CA ASP A 36 -6.10 -27.20 -21.52
C ASP A 36 -6.18 -28.53 -22.29
N ASP A 37 -6.01 -28.49 -23.61
CA ASP A 37 -6.05 -29.68 -24.48
C ASP A 37 -4.95 -30.72 -24.17
N ALA A 38 -3.91 -30.32 -23.42
CA ALA A 38 -2.82 -31.19 -22.96
C ALA A 38 -3.10 -31.80 -21.57
N GLY A 39 -4.24 -31.46 -20.94
CA GLY A 39 -4.60 -31.93 -19.61
C GLY A 39 -3.89 -31.17 -18.48
N ILE A 40 -3.37 -29.97 -18.74
CA ILE A 40 -2.71 -29.14 -17.74
C ILE A 40 -3.73 -28.15 -17.17
N GLU A 41 -3.91 -28.17 -15.84
CA GLU A 41 -4.73 -27.18 -15.16
C GLU A 41 -3.98 -25.86 -15.03
N SER A 42 -4.64 -24.78 -15.46
CA SER A 42 -4.16 -23.41 -15.24
C SER A 42 -5.30 -22.53 -14.75
N PHE A 43 -4.99 -21.57 -13.88
CA PHE A 43 -5.97 -20.58 -13.47
C PHE A 43 -6.13 -19.53 -14.56
N ARG A 44 -7.35 -19.39 -15.08
CA ARG A 44 -7.71 -18.33 -16.01
C ARG A 44 -8.30 -17.16 -15.24
N SER A 45 -7.51 -16.11 -15.11
CA SER A 45 -7.93 -14.82 -14.57
C SER A 45 -9.16 -14.27 -15.29
N GLY A 46 -10.09 -13.75 -14.51
CA GLY A 46 -11.31 -13.08 -14.94
C GLY A 46 -11.29 -11.59 -14.60
N GLU A 47 -12.44 -11.07 -14.19
CA GLU A 47 -12.58 -9.68 -13.76
C GLU A 47 -11.85 -9.43 -12.44
N VAL A 48 -11.05 -8.35 -12.43
CA VAL A 48 -10.28 -7.87 -11.28
C VAL A 48 -11.04 -6.74 -10.59
N GLN A 49 -11.28 -6.90 -9.29
CA GLN A 49 -11.99 -5.93 -8.48
C GLN A 49 -11.03 -5.08 -7.66
N TRP A 50 -10.86 -3.81 -8.06
CA TRP A 50 -9.97 -2.86 -7.39
C TRP A 50 -10.62 -2.12 -6.21
N SER A 51 -11.96 -2.11 -6.16
CA SER A 51 -12.70 -1.39 -5.13
C SER A 51 -14.04 -2.05 -4.81
N HIS A 52 -14.51 -1.83 -3.57
CA HIS A 52 -15.82 -2.27 -3.13
C HIS A 52 -16.36 -1.29 -2.06
N PRO A 53 -17.67 -0.97 -2.04
CA PRO A 53 -18.23 -0.01 -1.07
C PRO A 53 -18.02 -0.38 0.40
N ALA A 54 -17.90 -1.68 0.71
CA ALA A 54 -17.64 -2.16 2.07
C ALA A 54 -16.16 -2.10 2.49
N VAL A 55 -15.24 -1.74 1.57
CA VAL A 55 -13.81 -1.69 1.83
C VAL A 55 -13.34 -0.23 1.79
N PRO A 56 -13.26 0.43 2.96
CA PRO A 56 -12.98 1.85 3.05
C PRO A 56 -11.49 2.18 2.92
N HIS A 57 -10.70 1.35 2.23
CA HIS A 57 -9.25 1.47 2.12
C HIS A 57 -8.79 1.34 0.66
N LEU A 58 -7.71 2.03 0.29
CA LEU A 58 -6.85 1.55 -0.79
C LEU A 58 -5.97 0.41 -0.25
N GLN A 59 -5.63 -0.58 -1.08
CA GLN A 59 -4.70 -1.66 -0.73
C GLN A 59 -3.46 -1.56 -1.61
N MET A 60 -2.30 -1.36 -0.98
CA MET A 60 -1.03 -1.15 -1.66
C MET A 60 0.02 -2.13 -1.15
N THR A 61 0.83 -2.72 -2.01
CA THR A 61 2.02 -3.48 -1.57
C THR A 61 3.20 -2.55 -1.27
N GLU A 62 3.26 -1.41 -1.95
CA GLU A 62 4.26 -0.36 -1.75
C GLU A 62 3.66 1.02 -2.00
N VAL A 63 4.11 2.02 -1.24
CA VAL A 63 3.84 3.43 -1.48
C VAL A 63 5.13 4.23 -1.49
N VAL A 64 5.42 4.92 -2.59
CA VAL A 64 6.56 5.83 -2.72
C VAL A 64 6.11 7.27 -2.57
N LEU A 65 6.72 7.96 -1.61
CA LEU A 65 6.59 9.38 -1.35
C LEU A 65 7.74 10.12 -2.04
N SER A 66 7.42 11.07 -2.92
CA SER A 66 8.41 12.02 -3.43
C SER A 66 8.33 13.32 -2.66
N LEU A 67 9.48 13.78 -2.16
CA LEU A 67 9.59 14.99 -1.35
C LEU A 67 10.02 16.20 -2.18
N ALA A 68 9.69 17.40 -1.68
CA ALA A 68 10.03 18.67 -2.32
C ALA A 68 11.54 18.91 -2.45
N ASP A 69 12.36 18.27 -1.61
CA ASP A 69 13.83 18.32 -1.68
C ASP A 69 14.44 17.31 -2.67
N GLY A 70 13.60 16.57 -3.40
CA GLY A 70 14.01 15.61 -4.41
C GLY A 70 14.30 14.20 -3.88
N ARG A 71 14.22 13.97 -2.56
CA ARG A 71 14.33 12.62 -1.99
C ARG A 71 13.05 11.82 -2.21
N ASN A 72 13.20 10.50 -2.26
CA ASN A 72 12.10 9.55 -2.24
C ASN A 72 12.20 8.66 -1.01
N PHE A 73 11.05 8.31 -0.44
CA PHE A 73 10.93 7.25 0.56
C PHE A 73 9.94 6.19 0.06
N SER A 74 10.27 4.92 0.24
CA SER A 74 9.33 3.80 0.05
C SER A 74 8.78 3.38 1.41
N LEU A 75 7.46 3.24 1.46
CA LEU A 75 6.71 2.62 2.54
C LEU A 75 6.32 1.20 2.11
N LEU A 76 6.63 0.23 2.96
CA LEU A 76 6.34 -1.20 2.77
C LEU A 76 5.65 -1.76 4.01
N SER A 77 4.84 -2.82 3.88
CA SER A 77 4.27 -3.56 5.03
C SER A 77 4.99 -4.89 5.35
N GLN A 78 5.97 -5.24 4.51
CA GLN A 78 6.85 -6.38 4.70
C GLN A 78 8.25 -5.97 4.26
N HIS A 79 9.25 -6.38 5.01
CA HIS A 79 10.65 -6.20 4.65
C HIS A 79 11.28 -7.58 4.45
N GLU A 80 12.03 -7.79 3.37
CA GLU A 80 12.71 -9.06 3.07
C GLU A 80 13.95 -9.28 3.96
N ASP A 81 13.82 -9.11 5.28
CA ASP A 81 14.89 -9.37 6.25
C ASP A 81 14.91 -10.82 6.75
N GLY A 82 14.02 -11.66 6.22
CA GLY A 82 13.91 -13.07 6.58
C GLY A 82 13.28 -13.33 7.96
N THR A 83 12.78 -12.30 8.64
CA THR A 83 12.09 -12.46 9.94
C THR A 83 10.66 -12.96 9.79
N GLY A 84 10.04 -12.73 8.63
CA GLY A 84 8.62 -13.04 8.41
C GLY A 84 7.67 -12.17 9.23
N VAL A 85 8.15 -11.02 9.71
CA VAL A 85 7.38 -10.08 10.52
C VAL A 85 6.72 -9.04 9.61
N HIS A 86 5.42 -8.81 9.82
CA HIS A 86 4.67 -7.76 9.13
C HIS A 86 4.64 -6.47 9.96
N GLY A 87 4.72 -5.34 9.27
CA GLY A 87 4.75 -4.02 9.86
C GLY A 87 5.16 -2.98 8.82
N LEU A 88 4.85 -1.73 9.09
CA LEU A 88 5.22 -0.61 8.25
C LEU A 88 6.72 -0.30 8.39
N TYR A 89 7.41 -0.22 7.25
CA TYR A 89 8.81 0.16 7.14
C TYR A 89 8.96 1.36 6.22
N LEU A 90 9.81 2.32 6.61
CA LEU A 90 10.17 3.46 5.77
C LEU A 90 11.62 3.31 5.32
N ILE A 91 11.86 3.26 4.02
CA ILE A 91 13.21 3.05 3.48
C ILE A 91 13.57 4.10 2.42
N SER A 92 14.87 4.36 2.26
CA SER A 92 15.41 5.13 1.13
C SER A 92 16.62 4.44 0.50
N GLY A 93 16.94 4.81 -0.74
CA GLY A 93 18.04 4.22 -1.51
C GLY A 93 17.63 4.04 -2.98
N PRO A 94 18.48 3.40 -3.81
CA PRO A 94 18.12 2.95 -5.14
C PRO A 94 17.22 1.73 -5.01
N HIS A 95 16.02 1.99 -4.53
CA HIS A 95 14.92 1.05 -4.59
C HIS A 95 14.31 1.20 -5.97
N GLU A 96 14.82 0.45 -6.94
CA GLU A 96 14.03 0.16 -8.14
C GLU A 96 12.89 -0.74 -7.69
N SER A 97 11.74 -0.15 -7.37
CA SER A 97 10.53 -0.93 -7.16
C SER A 97 10.19 -1.61 -8.47
N SER A 98 10.57 -2.89 -8.58
CA SER A 98 10.20 -3.75 -9.70
C SER A 98 8.68 -3.78 -9.87
N GLN A 99 7.93 -3.63 -8.78
CA GLN A 99 6.47 -3.57 -8.76
C GLN A 99 5.90 -2.27 -9.33
N LEU A 100 6.57 -1.12 -9.12
CA LEU A 100 6.16 0.17 -9.72
C LEU A 100 6.62 0.35 -11.18
N THR A 101 7.55 -0.48 -11.64
CA THR A 101 8.09 -0.44 -13.01
C THR A 101 7.53 -1.53 -13.91
N ALA A 102 6.88 -2.55 -13.34
CA ALA A 102 6.20 -3.59 -14.10
C ALA A 102 4.91 -3.06 -14.75
N SER A 103 4.70 -3.41 -16.02
CA SER A 103 3.38 -3.30 -16.65
C SER A 103 2.36 -4.07 -15.82
N ALA A 104 1.14 -3.53 -15.66
CA ALA A 104 0.07 -4.16 -14.89
C ALA A 104 0.03 -5.68 -15.13
N ALA A 105 0.25 -6.46 -14.06
CA ALA A 105 0.39 -7.90 -14.11
C ALA A 105 -0.60 -8.51 -13.12
N GLY A 106 -1.61 -9.21 -13.65
CA GLY A 106 -2.65 -9.85 -12.85
C GLY A 106 -3.37 -8.86 -11.94
N ILE A 107 -3.25 -9.09 -10.63
CA ILE A 107 -3.92 -8.32 -9.57
C ILE A 107 -3.14 -7.08 -9.10
N TYR A 108 -2.02 -6.74 -9.74
CA TYR A 108 -1.18 -5.61 -9.35
C TYR A 108 -1.13 -4.53 -10.43
N ARG A 109 -1.14 -3.25 -10.00
CA ARG A 109 -0.91 -2.12 -10.90
C ARG A 109 -0.17 -0.97 -10.23
N ALA A 110 0.83 -0.43 -10.92
CA ALA A 110 1.47 0.82 -10.54
C ALA A 110 0.63 2.03 -10.96
N ARG A 111 0.45 3.02 -10.08
CA ARG A 111 -0.20 4.30 -10.42
C ARG A 111 0.19 5.44 -9.49
N GLU A 112 -0.02 6.68 -9.95
CA GLU A 112 -0.03 7.84 -9.06
C GLU A 112 -1.28 7.79 -8.16
N LEU A 113 -1.11 8.11 -6.88
CA LEU A 113 -2.18 8.22 -5.90
C LEU A 113 -2.60 9.68 -5.76
N VAL A 114 -3.21 10.23 -6.82
CA VAL A 114 -3.65 11.63 -6.91
C VAL A 114 -4.71 12.00 -5.86
N GLU A 115 -5.38 10.99 -5.30
CA GLU A 115 -6.34 11.13 -4.23
C GLU A 115 -5.72 11.34 -2.83
N LEU A 116 -4.41 11.17 -2.67
CA LEU A 116 -3.72 11.44 -1.42
C LEU A 116 -3.30 12.92 -1.31
N PRO A 117 -3.44 13.54 -0.12
CA PRO A 117 -3.07 14.93 0.08
C PRO A 117 -1.56 15.15 -0.09
N LYS A 118 -1.19 16.31 -0.61
CA LYS A 118 0.21 16.77 -0.78
C LYS A 118 0.42 17.94 0.18
N GLY A 119 1.64 18.14 0.68
CA GLY A 119 1.93 19.22 1.62
C GLY A 119 2.86 18.84 2.76
N ALA A 120 2.87 19.65 3.81
CA ALA A 120 3.73 19.42 4.97
C ALA A 120 3.21 18.25 5.79
N MET A 121 4.11 17.32 6.11
CA MET A 121 3.81 16.11 6.85
C MET A 121 4.10 16.28 8.34
N GLN A 122 3.27 15.65 9.16
CA GLN A 122 3.49 15.48 10.58
C GLN A 122 3.02 14.10 11.04
N VAL A 123 3.91 13.35 11.66
CA VAL A 123 3.57 12.09 12.33
C VAL A 123 2.78 12.41 13.58
N MET A 124 1.53 11.95 13.61
CA MET A 124 0.61 12.17 14.72
C MET A 124 0.71 11.05 15.74
N GLU A 125 0.60 9.81 15.28
CA GLU A 125 0.58 8.62 16.12
C GLU A 125 1.26 7.45 15.42
N LEU A 126 1.88 6.58 16.21
CA LEU A 126 2.46 5.31 15.78
C LEU A 126 1.95 4.22 16.71
N LEU A 127 1.16 3.29 16.20
CA LEU A 127 0.80 2.07 16.92
C LEU A 127 1.83 1.00 16.61
N ARG A 128 2.27 0.29 17.65
CA ARG A 128 3.25 -0.79 17.52
C ARG A 128 2.70 -2.09 18.08
N ASP A 129 3.01 -3.18 17.39
CA ASP A 129 2.91 -4.53 17.94
C ASP A 129 4.29 -4.98 18.43
N GLY A 130 4.32 -5.50 19.66
CA GLY A 130 5.55 -5.86 20.34
C GLY A 130 6.56 -4.71 20.44
N ALA A 131 7.85 -5.06 20.33
CA ALA A 131 8.93 -4.13 20.61
C ALA A 131 9.17 -3.09 19.50
N ASN A 132 8.94 -3.42 18.22
CA ASN A 132 9.46 -2.62 17.12
C ASN A 132 8.55 -2.48 15.89
N ASN A 133 7.50 -3.29 15.73
CA ASN A 133 6.76 -3.33 14.47
C ASN A 133 5.70 -2.25 14.47
N VAL A 134 5.84 -1.23 13.62
CA VAL A 134 4.80 -0.22 13.46
C VAL A 134 3.66 -0.87 12.69
N ILE A 135 2.51 -1.06 13.32
CA ILE A 135 1.34 -1.67 12.65
C ILE A 135 0.40 -0.58 12.12
N GLU A 136 0.45 0.62 12.68
CA GLU A 136 -0.33 1.76 12.19
C GLU A 136 0.46 3.07 12.31
N LEU A 137 0.31 3.92 11.30
CA LEU A 137 0.80 5.29 11.26
C LEU A 137 -0.37 6.23 10.97
N LEU A 138 -0.57 7.22 11.85
CA LEU A 138 -1.38 8.38 11.55
C LEU A 138 -0.48 9.53 11.13
N LEU A 139 -0.63 9.98 9.89
CA LEU A 139 0.16 11.03 9.28
C LEU A 139 -0.76 12.17 8.88
N ARG A 140 -0.58 13.35 9.46
CA ARG A 140 -1.23 14.57 8.98
C ARG A 140 -0.43 15.13 7.80
N VAL A 141 -1.12 15.44 6.72
CA VAL A 141 -0.57 16.15 5.57
C VAL A 141 -1.44 17.38 5.33
N ASP A 142 -0.87 18.56 5.56
CA ASP A 142 -1.60 19.82 5.70
C ASP A 142 -2.80 19.69 6.67
N SER A 143 -4.02 19.64 6.13
CA SER A 143 -5.27 19.58 6.91
C SER A 143 -5.93 18.20 6.97
N SER A 144 -5.46 17.23 6.18
CA SER A 144 -6.02 15.88 6.13
C SER A 144 -5.19 14.91 6.95
N VAL A 145 -5.84 13.90 7.52
CA VAL A 145 -5.19 12.81 8.24
C VAL A 145 -5.21 11.56 7.39
N ILE A 146 -4.03 11.06 7.05
CA ILE A 146 -3.84 9.77 6.41
C ILE A 146 -3.63 8.72 7.51
N ARG A 147 -4.42 7.65 7.48
CA ARG A 147 -4.18 6.43 8.25
C ARG A 147 -3.56 5.39 7.33
N LEU A 148 -2.41 4.89 7.73
CA LEU A 148 -1.67 3.81 7.07
C LEU A 148 -1.65 2.63 8.05
N LEU A 149 -2.21 1.51 7.63
CA LEU A 149 -2.33 0.30 8.45
C LEU A 149 -1.59 -0.84 7.73
N SER A 150 -0.74 -1.56 8.46
CA SER A 150 -0.23 -2.86 8.01
C SER A 150 -1.38 -3.87 8.07
N GLY A 151 -1.79 -4.40 6.93
CA GLY A 151 -2.93 -5.30 6.83
C GLY A 151 -3.40 -5.53 5.39
N GLU A 152 -4.24 -6.55 5.21
CA GLU A 152 -4.72 -6.99 3.90
C GLU A 152 -6.23 -7.21 3.89
N VAL A 153 -6.85 -6.93 2.75
CA VAL A 153 -8.26 -7.23 2.51
C VAL A 153 -8.37 -8.57 1.80
N TYR A 154 -9.00 -9.53 2.45
CA TYR A 154 -9.30 -10.82 1.87
C TYR A 154 -10.75 -10.89 1.40
N ALA A 155 -10.93 -11.31 0.15
CA ALA A 155 -12.23 -11.72 -0.35
C ALA A 155 -12.72 -12.99 0.36
N ARG A 156 -14.00 -13.00 0.70
CA ARG A 156 -14.73 -14.11 1.32
C ARG A 156 -15.95 -14.47 0.48
N GLU A 157 -16.50 -15.65 0.74
CA GLU A 157 -17.72 -16.10 0.05
C GLU A 157 -18.86 -15.08 0.16
N GLY A 158 -19.58 -14.93 -0.95
CA GLY A 158 -20.72 -14.04 -1.06
C GLY A 158 -20.38 -12.56 -1.23
N ASN A 159 -19.27 -12.24 -1.90
CA ASN A 159 -18.80 -10.85 -2.14
C ASN A 159 -18.63 -10.07 -0.81
N ARG A 160 -18.11 -10.78 0.20
CA ARG A 160 -17.75 -10.21 1.49
C ARG A 160 -16.25 -9.98 1.53
N PHE A 161 -15.83 -9.01 2.31
CA PHE A 161 -14.43 -8.67 2.49
C PHE A 161 -14.12 -8.60 3.97
N GLU A 162 -12.96 -9.11 4.34
CA GLU A 162 -12.45 -9.10 5.70
C GLU A 162 -11.10 -8.39 5.70
N ILE A 163 -10.87 -7.53 6.68
CA ILE A 163 -9.57 -6.90 6.91
C ILE A 163 -8.84 -7.74 7.95
N VAL A 164 -7.64 -8.17 7.61
CA VAL A 164 -6.69 -8.83 8.51
C VAL A 164 -5.56 -7.84 8.76
N GLU A 165 -5.34 -7.48 10.03
CA GLU A 165 -4.25 -6.58 10.42
C GLU A 165 -2.92 -7.35 10.53
N VAL A 166 -1.80 -6.64 10.40
CA VAL A 166 -0.44 -7.18 10.49
C VAL A 166 -0.18 -8.19 9.36
N ASP A 167 -0.32 -7.71 8.13
CA ASP A 167 -0.21 -8.51 6.89
C ASP A 167 0.62 -7.77 5.81
N GLU A 168 0.82 -8.38 4.65
CA GLU A 168 1.77 -7.98 3.58
C GLU A 168 1.41 -6.67 2.86
N SER A 169 0.16 -6.21 3.00
CA SER A 169 -0.34 -5.01 2.35
C SER A 169 -0.38 -3.78 3.29
N ILE A 170 -0.47 -2.60 2.68
CA ILE A 170 -0.69 -1.31 3.32
C ILE A 170 -2.13 -0.87 2.99
N LEU A 171 -2.96 -0.72 4.02
CA LEU A 171 -4.31 -0.17 3.89
C LEU A 171 -4.30 1.32 4.16
N ILE A 172 -4.83 2.11 3.23
CA ILE A 172 -4.78 3.58 3.28
C ILE A 172 -6.18 4.18 3.41
N GLN A 173 -6.35 5.06 4.39
CA GLN A 173 -7.51 5.92 4.57
C GLN A 173 -7.11 7.39 4.61
N VAL A 174 -7.99 8.27 4.15
CA VAL A 174 -7.89 9.72 4.34
C VAL A 174 -9.14 10.19 5.06
N ASP A 175 -8.96 10.87 6.18
CA ASP A 175 -10.03 11.40 7.03
C ASP A 175 -11.11 10.35 7.39
N GLY A 176 -10.65 9.12 7.64
CA GLY A 176 -11.49 7.96 8.01
C GLY A 176 -12.30 7.36 6.86
N LYS A 177 -12.01 7.72 5.61
CA LYS A 177 -12.72 7.24 4.42
C LYS A 177 -11.76 6.64 3.40
N ARG A 178 -12.31 5.89 2.44
CA ARG A 178 -11.55 5.50 1.26
C ARG A 178 -11.10 6.78 0.53
N PRO A 179 -9.81 6.92 0.22
CA PRO A 179 -9.32 8.03 -0.60
C PRO A 179 -10.05 8.07 -1.95
N CYS A 180 -10.51 9.26 -2.33
CA CYS A 180 -11.18 9.52 -3.59
C CYS A 180 -10.54 10.73 -4.26
N ALA A 181 -10.39 10.69 -5.59
CA ALA A 181 -9.82 11.81 -6.32
C ALA A 181 -10.66 13.09 -6.08
N PRO A 182 -10.03 14.26 -5.91
CA PRO A 182 -10.77 15.52 -5.78
C PRO A 182 -11.65 15.73 -7.01
N GLY A 183 -12.97 15.72 -6.80
CA GLY A 183 -13.99 15.84 -7.87
C GLY A 183 -14.60 14.54 -8.37
N GLY A 184 -14.27 13.38 -7.78
CA GLY A 184 -15.04 12.15 -7.94
C GLY A 184 -16.36 12.20 -7.14
N PRO A 185 -17.42 11.50 -7.60
CA PRO A 185 -18.76 11.56 -7.00
C PRO A 185 -18.81 11.07 -5.55
#